data_AF-A0A358EP51-F1
#
_entry.id   AF-A0A358EP51-F1
#
_cell.length_a   1.000
_cell.length_b   1.000
_cell.length_c   1.000
_cell.angle_alpha   90.00
_cell.angle_beta   90.00
_cell.angle_gamma   90.00
#
_symmetry.space_group_name_H-M   'P 1'
#
loop_
_entity.id
_entity.type
_entity.pdbx_description
1 polymer ?
#
loop_
_entity_poly.entity_id
_entity_poly.type
_entity_poly.pdbx_seq_one_letter_code
_entity_poly.pdbx_strand_id
1 'polypeptide(L)' 'EVRTTGKLLSVPVGKSLLGRVVDALGRPIDDKGDLAAETNYPVEKIAPGIV' A
#
# COMPACT_ATOMS: atom_id res chain seq x y z
N GLU A 1 -16.59 9.56 -16.93
CA GLU A 1 -17.23 9.96 -15.66
C GLU A 1 -16.20 9.79 -14.55
N VAL A 2 -16.02 10.78 -13.68
CA VAL A 2 -15.01 10.75 -12.60
C VAL A 2 -15.72 10.72 -11.26
N ARG A 3 -15.21 9.90 -10.33
CA ARG A 3 -15.79 9.73 -8.99
C ARG A 3 -14.68 9.83 -7.95
N THR A 4 -14.97 10.47 -6.83
CA THR A 4 -14.03 10.56 -5.71
C THR A 4 -13.92 9.19 -5.03
N THR A 5 -12.71 8.83 -4.60
CA THR A 5 -12.45 7.57 -3.89
C THR A 5 -12.87 7.62 -2.42
N GLY A 6 -13.08 8.82 -1.85
CA GLY A 6 -13.51 9.03 -0.46
C GLY A 6 -12.50 8.53 0.59
N LYS A 7 -11.32 8.10 0.16
CA LYS A 7 -10.25 7.55 0.99
C LYS A 7 -9.03 8.44 0.85
N LEU A 8 -8.33 8.64 1.96
CA LEU A 8 -7.00 9.24 1.94
C LEU A 8 -6.04 8.35 1.16
N LEU A 9 -5.07 8.95 0.48
CA LEU A 9 -4.05 8.22 -0.27
C LEU A 9 -3.34 7.22 0.66
N SER A 10 -3.55 5.94 0.39
CA SER A 10 -3.06 4.83 1.19
C SER A 10 -2.66 3.68 0.29
N VAL A 11 -1.69 2.92 0.76
CA VAL A 11 -1.14 1.75 0.06
C VAL A 11 -1.35 0.49 0.90
N PRO A 12 -1.60 -0.66 0.27
CA PRO A 12 -1.67 -1.93 0.95
C PRO A 12 -0.31 -2.29 1.55
N VAL A 13 -0.30 -2.72 2.80
CA VAL A 13 0.87 -3.20 3.54
C VAL A 13 0.59 -4.56 4.19
N GLY A 14 1.64 -5.33 4.42
CA GLY A 14 1.56 -6.64 5.06
C GLY A 14 2.84 -7.45 4.89
N LYS A 15 2.93 -8.58 5.59
CA LYS A 15 4.10 -9.50 5.49
C LYS A 15 4.20 -10.14 4.10
N SER A 16 3.09 -10.24 3.37
CA SER A 16 3.01 -10.76 2.01
C SER A 16 3.83 -9.98 0.99
N LEU A 17 4.18 -8.72 1.27
CA LEU A 17 5.02 -7.87 0.42
C LEU A 17 6.50 -8.28 0.43
N LEU A 18 6.95 -9.03 1.45
CA LEU A 18 8.35 -9.41 1.59
C LEU A 18 8.77 -10.33 0.43
N GLY A 19 9.80 -9.92 -0.33
CA GLY A 19 10.34 -10.70 -1.45
C GLY A 19 9.52 -10.59 -2.76
N ARG A 20 8.53 -9.68 -2.80
CA ARG A 20 7.72 -9.39 -3.98
C ARG A 20 8.17 -8.06 -4.61
N VAL A 21 7.95 -7.92 -5.92
CA VAL A 21 8.16 -6.65 -6.62
C VAL A 21 6.80 -5.99 -6.83
N VAL A 22 6.66 -4.77 -6.33
CA VAL A 22 5.40 -4.00 -6.36
C VAL A 22 5.60 -2.62 -6.96
N ASP A 23 4.52 -2.07 -7.52
CA ASP A 23 4.47 -0.67 -7.96
C ASP A 23 4.22 0.30 -6.79
N ALA A 24 4.20 1.60 -7.09
CA ALA A 24 3.97 2.66 -6.10
C ALA A 24 2.54 2.63 -5.48
N LEU A 25 1.59 1.92 -6.08
CA LEU A 25 0.24 1.73 -5.56
C LEU A 25 0.11 0.39 -4.78
N GLY A 26 1.19 -0.38 -4.66
CA GLY A 26 1.24 -1.66 -3.96
C GLY A 26 0.69 -2.85 -4.78
N ARG A 27 0.60 -2.71 -6.11
CA ARG A 27 0.18 -3.80 -7.01
C ARG A 27 1.39 -4.66 -7.37
N PRO A 28 1.27 -6.01 -7.36
CA PRO A 28 2.36 -6.88 -7.77
C PRO A 28 2.64 -6.72 -9.27
N ILE A 29 3.92 -6.62 -9.63
CA ILE A 29 4.39 -6.61 -11.03
C ILE A 29 5.30 -7.80 -11.34
N ASP A 30 5.32 -8.79 -10.47
CA ASP A 30 6.22 -9.95 -10.53
C ASP A 30 5.57 -11.24 -11.03
N ASP A 31 4.35 -11.19 -11.57
CA ASP A 31 3.56 -12.33 -12.11
C ASP A 31 3.43 -13.54 -11.18
N LYS A 32 3.73 -13.38 -9.88
CA LYS A 32 3.65 -14.43 -8.85
C LYS A 32 2.25 -14.56 -8.22
N GLY A 33 1.22 -13.97 -8.85
CA GLY A 33 -0.16 -13.96 -8.38
C GLY A 33 -0.47 -12.83 -7.38
N ASP A 34 -1.70 -12.83 -6.85
CA ASP A 34 -2.20 -11.75 -6.01
C ASP A 34 -1.48 -11.63 -4.66
N LEU A 35 -1.37 -10.40 -4.18
CA LEU A 35 -0.83 -10.07 -2.86
C LEU A 35 -1.97 -9.98 -1.84
N ALA A 36 -1.95 -10.84 -0.83
CA ALA A 36 -2.85 -10.73 0.31
C ALA A 36 -2.39 -9.58 1.23
N ALA A 37 -2.87 -8.36 0.98
CA ALA A 37 -2.62 -7.21 1.84
C ALA A 37 -3.46 -7.29 3.12
N GLU A 38 -2.83 -7.11 4.29
CA GLU A 38 -3.49 -7.23 5.59
C GLU A 38 -4.09 -5.90 6.05
N THR A 39 -3.48 -4.77 5.69
CA THR A 39 -3.87 -3.44 6.16
C THR A 39 -3.52 -2.39 5.13
N ASN A 40 -4.26 -1.28 5.09
CA ASN A 40 -3.88 -0.11 4.29
C ASN A 40 -3.21 0.93 5.19
N TYR A 41 -2.07 1.45 4.76
CA TYR A 41 -1.33 2.47 5.48
C TYR A 41 -1.29 3.78 4.69
N PRO A 42 -1.49 4.94 5.34
CA PRO A 42 -1.44 6.22 4.64
C PRO A 42 -0.03 6.49 4.12
N VAL A 43 0.07 7.01 2.89
CA VAL A 43 1.36 7.37 2.28
C VAL A 43 1.97 8.57 3.02
N GLU A 44 1.12 9.53 3.40
CA GLU A 44 1.51 10.70 4.17
C GLU A 44 1.24 10.45 5.65
N LYS A 45 2.31 10.24 6.43
CA LYS A 45 2.25 10.17 7.90
C LYS A 45 3.32 11.05 8.51
N ILE A 46 2.93 11.83 9.51
CA ILE A 46 3.86 12.63 10.33
C ILE A 46 4.81 11.65 11.04
N ALA A 47 6.11 11.90 10.92
CA ALA A 47 7.13 11.11 11.59
C ALA A 47 6.91 11.13 13.12
N PRO A 48 7.19 10.02 13.83
CA PRO A 48 7.10 10.00 15.28
C PRO A 48 8.02 11.08 15.88
N GLY A 49 7.49 11.82 16.86
CA GLY A 49 8.25 12.84 17.58
C GLY A 49 9.33 12.23 18.48
N ILE A 50 10.23 13.08 18.98
CA ILE A 50 11.22 12.70 20.01
C ILE A 50 10.49 12.51 21.34
N VAL A 51 10.82 11.43 22.05
CA VAL A 51 10.38 11.13 23.42
C VAL A 51 11.46 11.57 24.40
#